data_AF-A0A4S4D2D4-F1
#
_entry.id   AF-A0A4S4D2D4-F1
#
_cell.length_a   1.000
_cell.length_b   1.000
_cell.length_c   1.000
_cell.angle_alpha   90.00
_cell.angle_beta   90.00
_cell.angle_gamma   90.00
#
_symmetry.space_group_name_H-M   'P 1'
#
loop_
_entity.id
_entity.type
_entity.pdbx_description
1 polymer ?
#
loop_
_entity_poly.entity_id
_entity_poly.type
_entity_poly.pdbx_seq_one_letter_code
_entity_poly.pdbx_strand_id
1 'polypeptide(L)'
;MDEDEKEMLSEARARLANTRGKKAKRKAREKQLEEARRLASLQKRRELKAAGIQTRQRKRKRMGIDYNAEIPFEKKPPPGFFDVADEDQPVEQLKFPTTIEELEGEKRTDREARLRKQDIARNKIAQRQDAPSAILQANKLNDPEAVRKRSKLMLPAPQISDNELEEIGKMGYTSDLLAGSEELIEGNGATRALLANYAQTPRQGMTPLRAPQRTPAGKGDAIMMEAENLARLRESQTPLLGGENPELHPSDFSGVTPKKREIQTPNPMLTPSVTPGDGGMTPRLGMIPSRDSFGLTPKGTPIRDELHINDGVDMHESAKLELRRQADLRRNLRSGLSNLPQPKNEYQIVIQPVPEDNEEPEEHIEEDMSDRMAREKAEEEARQQLLLKKRSKVLQRELPRPPAASLELIKNSLTRADEDKSSFVPPTLIEQADEMIRKELLSLLDHDNAKLSYTGAGAGAGRTLQN
;
A
#
# COMPACT_ATOMS: atom_id res chain seq x y z
N MET A 1 -35.04 27.91 -16.98
CA MET A 1 -34.56 27.58 -15.64
C MET A 1 -35.27 28.48 -14.66
N ASP A 2 -36.53 28.13 -14.48
CA ASP A 2 -37.41 28.72 -13.47
C ASP A 2 -36.90 28.30 -12.07
N GLU A 3 -37.45 28.90 -11.02
CA GLU A 3 -37.00 28.66 -9.64
C GLU A 3 -37.16 27.18 -9.26
N ASP A 4 -38.28 26.57 -9.62
CA ASP A 4 -38.58 25.15 -9.40
C ASP A 4 -37.57 24.22 -10.10
N GLU A 5 -37.13 24.56 -11.31
CA GLU A 5 -36.15 23.77 -12.07
C GLU A 5 -34.76 23.86 -11.42
N LYS A 6 -34.39 25.04 -10.92
CA LYS A 6 -33.13 25.23 -10.19
C LYS A 6 -33.16 24.49 -8.85
N GLU A 7 -34.28 24.53 -8.13
CA GLU A 7 -34.45 23.79 -6.89
C GLU A 7 -34.36 22.28 -7.13
N MET A 8 -35.06 21.78 -8.15
CA MET A 8 -35.01 20.37 -8.57
C MET A 8 -33.58 19.93 -8.92
N LEU A 9 -32.83 20.73 -9.69
CA LEU A 9 -31.42 20.42 -10.02
C LEU A 9 -30.52 20.48 -8.78
N SER A 10 -30.76 21.42 -7.87
CA SER A 10 -30.00 21.53 -6.62
C SER A 10 -30.24 20.33 -5.70
N GLU A 11 -31.49 19.85 -5.61
CA GLU A 11 -31.85 18.66 -4.86
C GLU A 11 -31.22 17.42 -5.49
N ALA A 12 -31.30 17.27 -6.81
CA ALA A 12 -30.67 16.16 -7.53
C ALA A 12 -29.16 16.11 -7.27
N ARG A 13 -28.46 17.25 -7.34
CA ARG A 13 -27.02 17.35 -6.99
C ARG A 13 -26.76 16.95 -5.54
N ALA A 14 -27.59 17.42 -4.60
CA ALA A 14 -27.44 17.08 -3.19
C ALA A 14 -27.66 15.59 -2.93
N ARG A 15 -28.64 14.95 -3.61
CA ARG A 15 -28.89 13.51 -3.52
C ARG A 15 -27.72 12.70 -4.08
N LEU A 16 -27.16 13.10 -5.23
CA LEU A 16 -26.00 12.43 -5.83
C LEU A 16 -24.72 12.56 -4.99
N ALA A 17 -24.47 13.71 -4.38
CA ALA A 17 -23.29 13.93 -3.54
C ALA A 17 -23.36 13.18 -2.19
N ASN A 18 -24.58 12.92 -1.70
CA ASN A 18 -24.81 12.29 -0.40
C ASN A 18 -24.71 10.77 -0.48
N THR A 19 -23.52 10.22 -0.27
CA THR A 19 -23.29 8.76 -0.19
C THR A 19 -23.40 8.17 1.22
N ARG A 20 -23.54 9.03 2.24
CA ARG A 20 -23.51 8.62 3.67
C ARG A 20 -24.91 8.52 4.29
N GLY A 21 -25.19 7.40 4.95
CA GLY A 21 -26.43 7.18 5.69
C GLY A 21 -26.52 7.92 7.04
N LYS A 22 -27.68 7.83 7.71
CA LYS A 22 -27.99 8.52 8.99
C LYS A 22 -26.98 8.24 10.10
N LYS A 23 -26.54 6.98 10.26
CA LYS A 23 -25.58 6.57 11.31
C LYS A 23 -24.19 7.19 11.08
N ALA A 24 -23.71 7.19 9.84
CA ALA A 24 -22.42 7.79 9.50
C ALA A 24 -22.44 9.31 9.69
N LYS A 25 -23.52 9.99 9.27
CA LYS A 25 -23.73 11.42 9.51
C LYS A 25 -23.77 11.76 11.00
N ARG A 26 -24.49 10.97 11.80
CA ARG A 26 -24.53 11.13 13.26
C ARG A 26 -23.14 10.94 13.89
N LYS A 27 -22.40 9.89 13.49
CA LYS A 27 -21.06 9.62 14.00
C LYS A 27 -20.04 10.70 13.62
N ALA A 28 -20.13 11.25 12.42
CA ALA A 28 -19.31 12.40 12.01
C ALA A 28 -19.59 13.63 12.89
N ARG A 29 -20.87 13.95 13.16
CA ARG A 29 -21.25 15.02 14.08
C ARG A 29 -20.79 14.76 15.51
N GLU A 30 -20.94 13.52 16.00
CA GLU A 30 -20.45 13.12 17.32
C GLU A 30 -18.94 13.30 17.44
N LYS A 31 -18.16 12.89 16.43
CA LYS A 31 -16.70 13.09 16.38
C LYS A 31 -16.33 14.58 16.43
N GLN A 32 -17.00 15.43 15.66
CA GLN A 32 -16.79 16.88 15.70
C GLN A 32 -17.11 17.49 17.07
N LEU A 33 -18.23 17.08 17.68
CA LEU A 33 -18.60 17.54 19.02
C LEU A 33 -17.63 17.04 20.10
N GLU A 34 -17.09 15.83 19.94
CA GLU A 34 -16.08 15.28 20.85
C GLU A 34 -14.75 16.03 20.73
N GLU A 35 -14.29 16.33 19.52
CA GLU A 35 -13.11 17.16 19.27
C GLU A 35 -13.30 18.57 19.86
N ALA A 36 -14.46 19.19 19.65
CA ALA A 36 -14.79 20.50 20.22
C ALA A 36 -14.78 20.48 21.76
N ARG A 37 -15.38 19.45 22.37
CA ARG A 37 -15.36 19.26 23.84
C ARG A 37 -13.93 19.03 24.35
N ARG A 38 -13.13 18.22 23.63
CA ARG A 38 -11.73 17.97 23.96
C ARG A 38 -10.95 19.29 23.95
N LEU A 39 -11.05 20.08 22.89
CA LEU A 39 -10.37 21.38 22.78
C LEU A 39 -10.79 22.36 23.88
N ALA A 40 -12.10 22.51 24.13
CA ALA A 40 -12.59 23.38 25.21
C ALA A 40 -12.09 22.95 26.59
N SER A 41 -12.08 21.63 26.88
CA SER A 41 -11.55 21.11 28.14
C SER A 41 -10.03 21.29 28.26
N LEU A 42 -9.31 21.20 27.14
CA LEU A 42 -7.86 21.39 27.06
C LEU A 42 -7.51 22.85 27.30
N GLN A 43 -8.27 23.78 26.70
CA GLN A 43 -8.14 25.21 26.96
C GLN A 43 -8.34 25.53 28.45
N LYS A 44 -9.44 25.09 29.06
CA LYS A 44 -9.67 25.28 30.51
C LYS A 44 -8.54 24.71 31.35
N ARG A 45 -8.01 23.54 30.97
CA ARG A 45 -6.87 22.93 31.67
C ARG A 45 -5.59 23.75 31.50
N ARG A 46 -5.32 24.31 30.31
CA ARG A 46 -4.18 25.20 30.07
C ARG A 46 -4.30 26.45 30.92
N GLU A 47 -5.48 27.06 30.99
CA GLU A 47 -5.73 28.25 31.82
C GLU A 47 -5.52 27.96 33.32
N LEU A 48 -6.07 26.86 33.83
CA LEU A 48 -5.86 26.45 35.22
C LEU A 48 -4.39 26.11 35.52
N LYS A 49 -3.70 25.44 34.59
CA LYS A 49 -2.28 25.11 34.74
C LYS A 49 -1.40 26.36 34.67
N ALA A 50 -1.72 27.31 33.79
CA ALA A 50 -1.03 28.61 33.70
C ALA A 50 -1.24 29.44 34.98
N ALA A 51 -2.41 29.34 35.61
CA ALA A 51 -2.68 29.91 36.93
C ALA A 51 -2.07 29.10 38.09
N GLY A 52 -1.37 27.99 37.81
CA GLY A 52 -0.73 27.14 38.83
C GLY A 52 -1.68 26.21 39.60
N ILE A 53 -2.97 26.13 39.23
CA ILE A 53 -3.97 25.31 39.92
C ILE A 53 -3.87 23.86 39.42
N GLN A 54 -3.38 22.97 40.29
CA GLN A 54 -3.30 21.54 39.98
C GLN A 54 -4.66 20.84 40.13
N THR A 55 -5.37 20.66 39.03
CA THR A 55 -6.63 19.90 39.04
C THR A 55 -6.38 18.40 38.98
N ARG A 56 -6.91 17.63 39.95
CA ARG A 56 -6.91 16.17 39.89
C ARG A 56 -7.97 15.68 38.89
N GLN A 57 -7.54 15.04 37.82
CA GLN A 57 -8.46 14.45 36.83
C GLN A 57 -9.08 13.17 37.39
N ARG A 58 -10.41 13.10 37.46
CA ARG A 58 -11.13 11.85 37.76
C ARG A 58 -11.13 10.97 36.51
N LYS A 59 -10.23 9.99 36.44
CA LYS A 59 -10.30 8.93 35.42
C LYS A 59 -11.58 8.11 35.65
N ARG A 60 -12.47 8.05 34.66
CA ARG A 60 -13.57 7.07 34.69
C ARG A 60 -12.95 5.68 34.58
N LYS A 61 -13.34 4.75 35.48
CA LYS A 61 -12.92 3.36 35.38
C LYS A 61 -13.51 2.78 34.10
N ARG A 62 -12.71 2.73 33.03
CA ARG A 62 -13.08 2.04 31.80
C ARG A 62 -12.64 0.59 31.96
N MET A 63 -13.50 -0.35 31.58
CA MET A 63 -13.09 -1.75 31.44
C MET A 63 -12.10 -1.81 30.26
N GLY A 64 -10.80 -1.97 30.55
CA GLY A 64 -9.74 -2.02 29.53
C GLY A 64 -8.35 -1.61 30.04
N ILE A 65 -7.37 -1.71 29.14
CA ILE A 65 -5.94 -1.40 29.36
C ILE A 65 -5.69 0.11 29.23
N ASP A 66 -4.84 0.67 30.10
CA ASP A 66 -4.38 2.07 30.00
C ASP A 66 -3.13 2.14 29.10
N TYR A 67 -3.35 2.42 27.82
CA TYR A 67 -2.32 2.50 26.78
C TYR A 67 -1.16 3.47 27.07
N ASN A 68 -1.37 4.44 27.96
CA ASN A 68 -0.31 5.40 28.32
C ASN A 68 0.55 4.92 29.49
N ALA A 69 0.04 3.99 30.30
CA ALA A 69 0.74 3.51 31.50
C ALA A 69 1.57 2.25 31.23
N GLU A 70 1.13 1.42 30.29
CA GLU A 70 1.79 0.16 29.94
C GLU A 70 1.77 -0.05 28.43
N ILE A 71 2.73 -0.85 27.92
CA ILE A 71 2.70 -1.33 26.54
C ILE A 71 1.64 -2.44 26.47
N PRO A 72 0.51 -2.24 25.78
CA PRO A 72 -0.54 -3.25 25.73
C PRO A 72 -0.04 -4.52 25.04
N PHE A 73 -0.34 -5.68 25.62
CA PHE A 73 0.01 -6.99 25.07
C PHE A 73 1.49 -7.09 24.68
N GLU A 74 2.38 -6.59 25.52
CA GLU A 74 3.81 -6.61 25.26
C GLU A 74 4.33 -8.04 25.06
N LYS A 75 4.83 -8.32 23.86
CA LYS A 75 5.56 -9.54 23.55
C LYS A 75 7.04 -9.20 23.50
N LYS A 76 7.77 -9.56 24.55
CA LYS A 76 9.22 -9.33 24.60
C LYS A 76 9.89 -10.04 23.41
N PRO A 77 10.86 -9.39 22.74
CA PRO A 77 11.62 -10.05 21.70
C PRO A 77 12.27 -11.33 22.29
N PRO A 78 12.23 -12.46 21.56
CA PRO A 78 12.83 -13.68 22.07
C PRO A 78 14.33 -13.45 22.27
N PRO A 79 14.92 -13.91 23.40
CA PRO A 79 16.33 -13.72 23.65
C PRO A 79 17.17 -14.39 22.56
N GLY A 80 18.08 -13.62 21.97
CA GLY A 80 18.99 -14.07 20.91
C GLY A 80 20.26 -14.74 21.48
N PHE A 81 21.16 -15.15 20.57
CA PHE A 81 22.49 -15.66 20.93
C PHE A 81 23.51 -14.56 21.21
N PHE A 82 23.23 -13.33 20.79
CA PHE A 82 24.08 -12.16 20.98
C PHE A 82 23.58 -11.34 22.17
N ASP A 83 24.51 -10.78 22.92
CA ASP A 83 24.21 -9.86 24.02
C ASP A 83 23.82 -8.49 23.44
N VAL A 84 22.70 -7.96 23.91
CA VAL A 84 22.10 -6.68 23.47
C VAL A 84 22.16 -5.60 24.56
N ALA A 85 22.82 -5.88 25.70
CA ALA A 85 22.88 -4.95 26.83
C ALA A 85 23.51 -3.59 26.47
N ASP A 86 24.47 -3.57 25.54
CA ASP A 86 25.16 -2.34 25.11
C ASP A 86 24.40 -1.57 24.00
N GLU A 87 23.34 -2.17 23.44
CA GLU A 87 22.56 -1.59 22.34
C GLU A 87 21.37 -0.73 22.82
N ASP A 88 21.03 -0.83 24.11
CA ASP A 88 19.97 -0.04 24.75
C ASP A 88 20.40 1.44 24.88
N GLN A 89 20.33 2.17 23.76
CA GLN A 89 20.58 3.60 23.76
C GLN A 89 19.42 4.34 24.44
N PRO A 90 19.68 5.17 25.47
CA PRO A 90 18.65 6.03 26.01
C PRO A 90 18.22 7.01 24.92
N VAL A 91 16.94 6.99 24.56
CA VAL A 91 16.36 7.91 23.59
C VAL A 91 16.60 9.34 24.10
N GLU A 92 17.47 10.09 23.41
CA GLU A 92 17.67 11.51 23.67
C GLU A 92 16.29 12.19 23.62
N GLN A 93 15.96 13.00 24.63
CA GLN A 93 14.64 13.60 24.77
C GLN A 93 14.28 14.36 23.49
N LEU A 94 13.48 13.72 22.63
CA LEU A 94 13.02 14.32 21.39
C LEU A 94 12.31 15.61 21.77
N LYS A 95 12.75 16.74 21.21
CA LYS A 95 12.04 18.01 21.32
C LYS A 95 10.64 17.77 20.78
N PHE A 96 9.66 17.69 21.67
CA PHE A 96 8.29 17.44 21.24
C PHE A 96 7.85 18.57 20.31
N PRO A 97 7.38 18.25 19.09
CA PRO A 97 6.83 19.25 18.20
C PRO A 97 5.68 19.98 18.89
N THR A 98 5.58 21.29 18.64
CA THR A 98 4.60 22.13 19.34
C THR A 98 3.20 21.96 18.79
N THR A 99 3.08 21.52 17.53
CA THR A 99 1.81 21.31 16.83
C THR A 99 1.52 19.82 16.63
N ILE A 100 0.23 19.47 16.61
CA ILE A 100 -0.21 18.10 16.32
C ILE A 100 0.09 17.72 14.87
N GLU A 101 0.06 18.70 13.96
CA GLU A 101 0.34 18.49 12.53
C GLU A 101 1.80 18.12 12.27
N GLU A 102 2.75 18.71 13.01
CA GLU A 102 4.16 18.29 12.96
C GLU A 102 4.36 16.86 13.49
N LEU A 103 3.58 16.46 14.49
CA LEU A 103 3.66 15.12 15.08
C LEU A 103 3.04 14.03 14.17
N GLU A 104 1.91 14.34 13.54
CA GLU A 104 1.22 13.42 12.62
C GLU A 104 1.82 13.44 11.20
N GLY A 105 2.52 14.52 10.83
CA GLY A 105 3.02 14.76 9.48
C GLY A 105 1.95 15.25 8.49
N GLU A 106 2.37 15.50 7.24
CA GLU A 106 1.45 15.92 6.17
C GLU A 106 0.42 14.83 5.83
N LYS A 107 -0.88 15.18 5.84
CA LYS A 107 -1.94 14.26 5.43
C LYS A 107 -1.89 14.03 3.92
N ARG A 108 -2.17 12.78 3.50
CA ARG A 108 -2.22 12.39 2.08
C ARG A 108 -3.17 13.26 1.25
N THR A 109 -4.33 13.60 1.81
CA THR A 109 -5.33 14.46 1.16
C THR A 109 -4.81 15.86 0.87
N ASP A 110 -4.02 16.42 1.78
CA ASP A 110 -3.54 17.78 1.68
C ASP A 110 -2.38 17.85 0.67
N ARG A 111 -1.53 16.81 0.66
CA ARG A 111 -0.51 16.62 -0.37
C ARG A 111 -1.12 16.46 -1.76
N GLU A 112 -2.12 15.59 -1.91
CA GLU A 112 -2.82 15.39 -3.19
C GLU A 112 -3.53 16.68 -3.65
N ALA A 113 -4.21 17.38 -2.75
CA ALA A 113 -4.86 18.65 -3.08
C ALA A 113 -3.86 19.72 -3.53
N ARG A 114 -2.66 19.75 -2.92
CA ARG A 114 -1.57 20.66 -3.32
C ARG A 114 -1.10 20.35 -4.73
N LEU A 115 -0.82 19.08 -5.03
CA LEU A 115 -0.40 18.64 -6.37
C LEU A 115 -1.49 18.91 -7.41
N ARG A 116 -2.74 18.54 -7.12
CA ARG A 116 -3.87 18.81 -8.00
C ARG A 116 -4.05 20.30 -8.29
N LYS A 117 -3.83 21.16 -7.29
CA LYS A 117 -3.89 22.62 -7.47
C LYS A 117 -2.74 23.11 -8.36
N GLN A 118 -1.54 22.55 -8.23
CA GLN A 118 -0.41 22.85 -9.10
C GLN A 118 -0.69 22.42 -10.55
N ASP A 119 -1.25 21.22 -10.76
CA ASP A 119 -1.62 20.73 -12.10
C ASP A 119 -2.70 21.60 -12.75
N ILE A 120 -3.73 22.00 -12.01
CA ILE A 120 -4.77 22.92 -12.50
C ILE A 120 -4.15 24.27 -12.88
N ALA A 121 -3.22 24.79 -12.08
CA ALA A 121 -2.54 26.03 -12.37
C ALA A 121 -1.68 25.92 -13.64
N ARG A 122 -0.89 24.84 -13.76
CA ARG A 122 -0.06 24.54 -14.94
C ARG A 122 -0.93 24.42 -16.20
N ASN A 123 -2.01 23.66 -16.14
CA ASN A 123 -2.95 23.49 -17.26
C ASN A 123 -3.61 24.81 -17.66
N LYS A 124 -3.94 25.68 -16.68
CA LYS A 124 -4.51 27.00 -16.97
C LYS A 124 -3.51 27.96 -17.63
N ILE A 125 -2.23 27.85 -17.31
CA ILE A 125 -1.16 28.61 -17.97
C ILE A 125 -0.97 28.09 -19.40
N ALA A 126 -0.90 26.77 -19.58
CA ALA A 126 -0.78 26.15 -20.91
C ALA A 126 -1.96 26.52 -21.82
N GLN A 127 -3.20 26.52 -21.31
CA GLN A 127 -4.38 26.96 -22.07
C GLN A 127 -4.32 28.43 -22.50
N ARG A 128 -3.65 29.30 -21.72
CA ARG A 128 -3.50 30.73 -22.06
C ARG A 128 -2.38 30.98 -23.06
N GLN A 129 -1.30 30.22 -22.97
CA GLN A 129 -0.15 30.36 -23.86
C GLN A 129 -0.44 29.68 -25.21
N ASP A 130 -0.93 28.44 -25.20
CA ASP A 130 -1.23 27.66 -26.40
C ASP A 130 -2.63 27.03 -26.35
N ALA A 131 -3.64 27.86 -26.55
CA ALA A 131 -5.04 27.41 -26.63
C ALA A 131 -5.28 26.27 -27.64
N PRO A 132 -4.77 26.29 -28.89
CA PRO A 132 -5.08 25.24 -29.87
C PRO A 132 -4.45 23.89 -29.52
N SER A 133 -3.21 23.86 -29.00
CA SER A 133 -2.54 22.62 -28.61
C SER A 133 -3.19 22.00 -27.36
N ALA A 134 -3.58 22.84 -26.38
CA ALA A 134 -4.28 22.40 -25.18
C ALA A 134 -5.67 21.81 -25.50
N ILE A 135 -6.40 22.38 -26.46
CA ILE A 135 -7.69 21.85 -26.93
C ILE A 135 -7.50 20.49 -27.62
N LEU A 136 -6.48 20.34 -28.47
CA LEU A 136 -6.18 19.06 -29.12
C LEU A 136 -5.81 17.97 -28.10
N GLN A 137 -5.03 18.31 -27.07
CA GLN A 137 -4.70 17.37 -25.98
C GLN A 137 -5.94 16.99 -25.16
N ALA A 138 -6.80 17.97 -24.83
CA ALA A 138 -8.03 17.73 -24.10
C ALA A 138 -9.02 16.86 -24.89
N ASN A 139 -9.11 17.05 -26.20
CA ASN A 139 -9.92 16.21 -27.08
C ASN A 139 -9.32 14.80 -27.16
N LYS A 140 -8.00 14.68 -27.36
CA LYS A 140 -7.30 13.37 -27.39
C LYS A 140 -7.49 12.54 -26.12
N LEU A 141 -7.57 13.18 -24.95
CA LEU A 141 -7.83 12.51 -23.67
C LEU A 141 -9.32 12.15 -23.47
N ASN A 142 -10.23 12.92 -24.07
CA ASN A 142 -11.68 12.66 -24.04
C ASN A 142 -12.17 11.77 -25.19
N ASP A 143 -11.32 11.44 -26.16
CA ASP A 143 -11.69 10.61 -27.32
C ASP A 143 -12.02 9.17 -26.89
N PRO A 144 -13.29 8.74 -26.99
CA PRO A 144 -13.71 7.39 -26.58
C PRO A 144 -13.10 6.30 -27.47
N GLU A 145 -12.56 6.66 -28.64
CA GLU A 145 -11.81 5.75 -29.51
C GLU A 145 -10.48 5.35 -28.91
N ALA A 146 -9.80 6.23 -28.17
CA ALA A 146 -8.54 5.91 -27.50
C ALA A 146 -8.73 4.87 -26.38
N VAL A 147 -9.85 4.96 -25.65
CA VAL A 147 -10.24 3.96 -24.63
C VAL A 147 -10.70 2.64 -25.26
N ARG A 148 -11.18 2.66 -26.51
CA ARG A 148 -11.65 1.48 -27.26
C ARG A 148 -10.57 0.80 -28.11
N LYS A 149 -9.32 1.28 -28.09
CA LYS A 149 -8.20 0.57 -28.76
C LYS A 149 -7.90 -0.73 -28.02
N ARG A 150 -8.61 -1.79 -28.41
CA ARG A 150 -8.35 -3.18 -28.04
C ARG A 150 -6.88 -3.50 -28.39
N SER A 151 -6.13 -4.10 -27.47
CA SER A 151 -4.80 -4.63 -27.80
C SER A 151 -4.95 -5.64 -28.94
N LYS A 152 -4.09 -5.51 -29.96
CA LYS A 152 -4.11 -6.44 -31.09
C LYS A 152 -3.78 -7.83 -30.55
N LEU A 153 -4.66 -8.79 -30.81
CA LEU A 153 -4.61 -10.13 -30.25
C LEU A 153 -3.37 -10.84 -30.80
N MET A 154 -2.32 -10.94 -29.99
CA MET A 154 -1.08 -11.63 -30.34
C MET A 154 -1.32 -13.13 -30.23
N LEU A 155 -1.93 -13.70 -31.26
CA LEU A 155 -2.07 -15.15 -31.37
C LEU A 155 -0.70 -15.76 -31.68
N PRO A 156 -0.42 -16.98 -31.17
CA PRO A 156 0.74 -17.74 -31.60
C PRO A 156 0.67 -17.95 -33.12
N ALA A 157 1.83 -17.85 -33.79
CA ALA A 157 1.92 -18.06 -35.22
C ALA A 157 1.30 -19.41 -35.61
N PRO A 158 0.55 -19.48 -36.73
CA PRO A 158 -0.07 -20.72 -37.16
C PRO A 158 1.00 -21.82 -37.27
N GLN A 159 0.71 -22.97 -36.67
CA GLN A 159 1.63 -24.11 -36.63
C GLN A 159 1.64 -24.92 -37.93
N ILE A 160 0.79 -24.54 -38.89
CA ILE A 160 0.62 -25.21 -40.17
C ILE A 160 1.28 -24.35 -41.23
N SER A 161 2.18 -24.96 -42.01
CA SER A 161 2.81 -24.30 -43.15
C SER A 161 1.83 -24.17 -44.32
N ASP A 162 1.98 -23.15 -45.16
CA ASP A 162 1.07 -22.91 -46.29
C ASP A 162 0.97 -24.13 -47.25
N ASN A 163 2.02 -24.95 -47.30
CA ASN A 163 2.07 -26.19 -48.07
C ASN A 163 1.15 -27.27 -47.50
N GLU A 164 1.09 -27.42 -46.17
CA GLU A 164 0.19 -28.36 -45.50
C GLU A 164 -1.27 -27.89 -45.65
N LEU A 165 -1.51 -26.59 -45.66
CA LEU A 165 -2.81 -26.00 -45.98
C LEU A 165 -3.24 -26.31 -47.43
N GLU A 166 -2.33 -26.22 -48.40
CA GLU A 166 -2.60 -26.64 -49.77
C GLU A 166 -2.87 -28.13 -49.90
N GLU A 167 -2.12 -28.98 -49.19
CA GLU A 167 -2.34 -30.42 -49.19
C GLU A 167 -3.67 -30.80 -48.55
N ILE A 168 -4.07 -30.13 -47.46
CA ILE A 168 -5.39 -30.31 -46.84
C ILE A 168 -6.50 -29.84 -47.78
N GLY A 169 -6.30 -28.72 -48.49
CA GLY A 169 -7.24 -28.25 -49.52
C GLY A 169 -7.37 -29.22 -50.69
N LYS A 170 -6.25 -29.79 -51.16
CA LYS A 170 -6.21 -30.81 -52.22
C LYS A 170 -6.85 -32.12 -51.75
N MET A 171 -6.61 -32.56 -50.51
CA MET A 171 -7.22 -33.75 -49.92
C MET A 171 -8.74 -33.58 -49.68
N GLY A 172 -9.19 -32.38 -49.35
CA GLY A 172 -10.62 -32.04 -49.33
C GLY A 172 -11.26 -32.15 -50.72
N TYR A 173 -10.54 -31.72 -51.76
CA TYR A 173 -10.97 -31.82 -53.15
C TYR A 173 -11.00 -33.27 -53.67
N THR A 174 -10.01 -34.09 -53.32
CA THR A 174 -9.97 -35.51 -53.74
C THR A 174 -11.00 -36.36 -53.01
N SER A 175 -11.32 -36.03 -51.75
CA SER A 175 -12.40 -36.66 -51.00
C SER A 175 -13.79 -36.36 -51.61
N ASP A 176 -14.01 -35.16 -52.17
CA ASP A 176 -15.28 -34.79 -52.82
C ASP A 176 -15.45 -35.42 -54.22
N LEU A 177 -14.33 -35.68 -54.92
CA LEU A 177 -14.32 -36.40 -56.21
C LEU A 177 -14.57 -37.90 -56.05
N LEU A 178 -14.07 -38.54 -54.98
CA LEU A 178 -14.28 -39.96 -54.72
C LEU A 178 -15.67 -40.29 -54.15
N ALA A 179 -16.32 -39.34 -53.47
CA ALA A 179 -17.69 -39.51 -52.95
C ALA A 179 -18.80 -39.15 -53.95
N GLY A 180 -18.44 -38.73 -55.18
CA GLY A 180 -19.36 -38.17 -56.17
C GLY A 180 -19.50 -38.95 -57.47
N SER A 181 -19.27 -40.27 -57.49
CA SER A 181 -19.42 -41.10 -58.70
C SER A 181 -20.81 -41.73 -58.86
N GLU A 182 -21.87 -40.99 -58.56
CA GLU A 182 -23.22 -41.34 -59.04
C GLU A 182 -24.10 -40.08 -59.12
N GLU A 183 -24.80 -39.98 -60.25
CA GLU A 183 -25.77 -38.96 -60.67
C GLU A 183 -25.26 -37.63 -61.27
N LEU A 184 -25.28 -37.63 -62.60
CA LEU A 184 -25.29 -36.50 -63.52
C LEU A 184 -26.53 -35.60 -63.28
N ILE A 185 -26.39 -34.48 -62.59
CA ILE A 185 -27.30 -33.32 -62.75
C ILE A 185 -26.47 -32.02 -62.72
N GLU A 186 -26.59 -31.28 -63.81
CA GLU A 186 -25.97 -30.00 -64.11
C GLU A 186 -26.54 -28.90 -63.20
N GLY A 187 -25.78 -28.46 -62.19
CA GLY A 187 -26.21 -27.39 -61.27
C GLY A 187 -25.15 -26.93 -60.26
N ASN A 188 -24.64 -25.71 -60.45
CA ASN A 188 -23.85 -24.84 -59.54
C ASN A 188 -23.01 -25.49 -58.42
N GLY A 189 -21.71 -25.69 -58.68
CA GLY A 189 -20.72 -26.16 -57.70
C GLY A 189 -20.43 -25.23 -56.49
N ALA A 190 -20.97 -24.01 -56.45
CA ALA A 190 -20.71 -23.05 -55.37
C ALA A 190 -21.45 -23.36 -54.06
N THR A 191 -22.58 -24.06 -54.11
CA THR A 191 -23.37 -24.40 -52.91
C THR A 191 -22.94 -25.72 -52.28
N ARG A 192 -22.23 -26.59 -53.00
CA ARG A 192 -21.76 -27.90 -52.51
C ARG A 192 -20.72 -27.76 -51.38
N ALA A 193 -19.85 -26.74 -51.47
CA ALA A 193 -18.85 -26.44 -50.43
C ALA A 193 -19.44 -25.91 -49.11
N LEU A 194 -20.71 -25.49 -49.11
CA LEU A 194 -21.41 -24.96 -47.93
C LEU A 194 -22.32 -26.00 -47.26
N LEU A 195 -22.54 -27.16 -47.90
CA LEU A 195 -23.29 -28.28 -47.34
C LEU A 195 -22.31 -29.29 -46.73
N ALA A 196 -22.28 -29.35 -45.39
CA ALA A 196 -21.52 -30.38 -44.68
C ALA A 196 -22.13 -31.76 -44.93
N ASN A 197 -21.34 -32.70 -45.47
CA ASN A 197 -21.75 -34.09 -45.64
C ASN A 197 -21.84 -34.82 -44.28
N TYR A 198 -23.06 -35.08 -43.81
CA TYR A 198 -23.34 -35.76 -42.53
C TYR A 198 -23.41 -37.30 -42.62
N ALA A 199 -22.87 -37.92 -43.68
CA ALA A 199 -22.98 -39.36 -43.92
C ALA A 199 -21.65 -40.12 -43.70
N GLN A 200 -20.93 -39.86 -42.61
CA GLN A 200 -19.85 -40.76 -42.20
C GLN A 200 -19.52 -40.65 -40.71
N THR A 201 -20.24 -41.41 -39.89
CA THR A 201 -19.79 -41.79 -38.55
C THR A 201 -18.92 -43.05 -38.67
N PRO A 202 -17.59 -43.00 -38.49
CA PRO A 202 -16.80 -44.23 -38.46
C PRO A 202 -16.91 -44.89 -37.09
N ARG A 203 -17.50 -46.10 -37.08
CA ARG A 203 -17.42 -47.03 -35.95
C ARG A 203 -16.06 -47.77 -35.98
N GLN A 204 -15.42 -47.78 -34.81
CA GLN A 204 -14.50 -48.77 -34.22
C GLN A 204 -13.61 -49.68 -35.09
N GLY A 205 -12.29 -49.57 -34.84
CA GLY A 205 -11.41 -50.73 -34.62
C GLY A 205 -10.05 -50.66 -35.29
N MET A 206 -8.96 -50.54 -34.49
CA MET A 206 -7.64 -51.21 -34.60
C MET A 206 -6.53 -50.37 -33.90
N THR A 207 -5.77 -51.01 -33.01
CA THR A 207 -4.67 -50.52 -32.15
C THR A 207 -3.29 -50.81 -32.83
N PRO A 208 -2.08 -50.45 -32.28
CA PRO A 208 -1.74 -50.03 -30.90
C PRO A 208 -0.71 -48.88 -30.73
N LEU A 209 -0.55 -48.49 -29.46
CA LEU A 209 0.49 -47.63 -28.85
C LEU A 209 0.36 -46.10 -29.06
N ARG A 210 -0.33 -45.43 -28.13
CA ARG A 210 0.23 -44.43 -27.18
C ARG A 210 -0.94 -43.67 -26.51
N ALA A 211 -0.95 -43.70 -25.18
CA ALA A 211 -1.85 -43.04 -24.21
C ALA A 211 -2.94 -42.08 -24.74
N PRO A 212 -4.25 -42.39 -24.53
CA PRO A 212 -5.30 -41.39 -24.65
C PRO A 212 -5.50 -40.64 -23.32
N GLN A 213 -5.07 -39.38 -23.24
CA GLN A 213 -5.72 -38.41 -22.37
C GLN A 213 -7.11 -38.14 -22.95
N ARG A 214 -8.14 -38.82 -22.42
CA ARG A 214 -9.54 -38.47 -22.67
C ARG A 214 -9.91 -37.32 -21.76
N THR A 215 -9.95 -36.10 -22.31
CA THR A 215 -10.89 -35.09 -21.82
C THR A 215 -12.31 -35.64 -21.99
N PRO A 216 -13.26 -35.33 -21.09
CA PRO A 216 -14.64 -35.76 -21.28
C PRO A 216 -15.22 -34.97 -22.46
N ALA A 217 -15.13 -35.54 -23.66
CA ALA A 217 -15.98 -35.19 -24.78
C ALA A 217 -17.42 -35.56 -24.41
N GLY A 218 -18.18 -34.58 -23.96
CA GLY A 218 -19.54 -34.82 -23.46
C GLY A 218 -20.22 -33.58 -22.90
N LYS A 219 -20.17 -32.46 -23.64
CA LYS A 219 -21.15 -31.36 -23.66
C LYS A 219 -20.65 -30.36 -24.70
N GLY A 220 -21.53 -29.92 -25.61
CA GLY A 220 -21.21 -28.91 -26.62
C GLY A 220 -20.62 -27.65 -26.00
N ASP A 221 -19.95 -26.84 -26.82
CA ASP A 221 -19.29 -25.59 -26.41
C ASP A 221 -20.14 -24.83 -25.38
N ALA A 222 -19.68 -24.77 -24.13
CA ALA A 222 -20.43 -24.15 -23.04
C ALA A 222 -20.75 -22.68 -23.34
N ILE A 223 -19.86 -22.03 -24.10
CA ILE A 223 -20.01 -20.65 -24.58
C ILE A 223 -21.12 -20.54 -25.62
N MET A 224 -21.23 -21.52 -26.53
CA MET A 224 -22.26 -21.53 -27.58
C MET A 224 -23.65 -21.77 -26.96
N MET A 225 -23.76 -22.69 -26.00
CA MET A 225 -25.01 -22.93 -25.26
C MET A 225 -25.41 -21.71 -24.41
N GLU A 226 -24.45 -20.98 -23.84
CA GLU A 226 -24.72 -19.74 -23.11
C GLU A 226 -25.17 -18.61 -24.04
N ALA A 227 -24.55 -18.47 -25.21
CA ALA A 227 -24.95 -17.50 -26.22
C ALA A 227 -26.39 -17.74 -26.69
N GLU A 228 -26.78 -19.01 -26.88
CA GLU A 228 -28.15 -19.39 -27.23
C GLU A 228 -29.15 -19.08 -26.09
N ASN A 229 -28.78 -19.39 -24.84
CA ASN A 229 -29.60 -19.03 -23.67
C ASN A 229 -29.78 -17.51 -23.55
N LEU A 230 -28.74 -16.71 -23.83
CA LEU A 230 -28.80 -15.25 -23.82
C LEU A 230 -29.71 -14.72 -24.94
N ALA A 231 -29.64 -15.32 -26.14
CA ALA A 231 -30.54 -14.99 -27.23
C ALA A 231 -32.01 -15.26 -26.86
N ARG A 232 -32.32 -16.45 -26.31
CA ARG A 232 -33.67 -16.80 -25.82
C ARG A 232 -34.18 -15.86 -24.72
N LEU A 233 -33.30 -15.41 -23.81
CA LEU A 233 -33.64 -14.44 -22.77
C LEU A 233 -33.88 -13.02 -23.32
N ARG A 234 -33.18 -12.62 -24.40
CA ARG A 234 -33.41 -11.34 -25.07
C ARG A 234 -34.72 -11.30 -25.84
N GLU A 235 -35.12 -12.42 -26.41
CA GLU A 235 -36.38 -12.55 -27.16
C GLU A 235 -37.59 -12.70 -26.23
N SER A 236 -37.40 -13.19 -24.99
CA SER A 236 -38.47 -13.28 -24.00
C SER A 236 -38.85 -11.91 -23.40
N GLN A 237 -40.14 -11.61 -23.36
CA GLN A 237 -40.69 -10.42 -22.71
C GLN A 237 -40.65 -10.57 -21.17
N THR A 238 -40.43 -9.47 -20.44
CA THR A 238 -40.13 -9.52 -18.99
C THR A 238 -41.21 -10.26 -18.18
N PRO A 239 -40.81 -11.06 -17.18
CA PRO A 239 -41.72 -11.93 -16.41
C PRO A 239 -42.77 -11.16 -15.58
N LEU A 240 -42.66 -9.82 -15.51
CA LEU A 240 -43.63 -8.96 -14.83
C LEU A 240 -44.98 -8.88 -15.58
N LEU A 241 -45.00 -9.20 -16.88
CA LEU A 241 -46.21 -9.21 -17.71
C LEU A 241 -46.96 -10.55 -17.70
N GLY A 242 -46.45 -11.57 -16.99
CA GLY A 242 -47.15 -12.84 -16.77
C GLY A 242 -47.19 -13.80 -17.96
N GLY A 243 -46.01 -14.14 -18.53
CA GLY A 243 -45.87 -15.16 -19.59
C GLY A 243 -45.11 -16.41 -19.12
N GLU A 244 -45.09 -17.45 -19.97
CA GLU A 244 -44.27 -18.66 -19.75
C GLU A 244 -42.78 -18.36 -19.97
N ASN A 245 -41.92 -18.87 -19.08
CA ASN A 245 -40.48 -18.65 -19.16
C ASN A 245 -39.83 -19.56 -20.21
N PRO A 246 -38.85 -19.07 -21.00
CA PRO A 246 -38.15 -19.89 -21.99
C PRO A 246 -37.33 -21.01 -21.32
N GLU A 247 -37.32 -22.21 -21.93
CA GLU A 247 -36.51 -23.33 -21.48
C GLU A 247 -35.02 -23.09 -21.79
N LEU A 248 -34.20 -23.03 -20.73
CA LEU A 248 -32.76 -22.76 -20.82
C LEU A 248 -31.95 -24.04 -20.65
N HIS A 249 -30.86 -24.15 -21.42
CA HIS A 249 -29.92 -25.25 -21.27
C HIS A 249 -29.12 -25.13 -19.95
N PRO A 250 -28.78 -26.26 -19.28
CA PRO A 250 -28.05 -26.23 -18.01
C PRO A 250 -26.62 -25.73 -18.19
N SER A 251 -26.38 -24.46 -17.82
CA SER A 251 -25.07 -23.80 -17.87
C SER A 251 -24.46 -23.65 -16.47
N ASP A 252 -23.12 -23.59 -16.39
CA ASP A 252 -22.39 -23.46 -15.11
C ASP A 252 -22.34 -22.02 -14.58
N PHE A 253 -22.98 -21.06 -15.27
CA PHE A 253 -22.92 -19.61 -15.05
C PHE A 253 -24.15 -19.03 -14.34
N SER A 254 -24.74 -19.77 -13.39
CA SER A 254 -25.90 -19.25 -12.63
C SER A 254 -25.54 -18.16 -11.60
N GLY A 255 -24.29 -17.68 -11.55
CA GLY A 255 -23.81 -16.70 -10.57
C GLY A 255 -22.54 -15.97 -11.05
N VAL A 256 -22.09 -14.97 -10.28
CA VAL A 256 -20.94 -14.10 -10.62
C VAL A 256 -19.62 -14.86 -10.78
N THR A 257 -19.53 -16.06 -10.19
CA THR A 257 -18.41 -16.98 -10.38
C THR A 257 -18.92 -18.30 -10.94
N PRO A 258 -18.29 -18.89 -11.97
CA PRO A 258 -18.70 -20.18 -12.52
C PRO A 258 -18.68 -21.26 -11.44
N LYS A 259 -19.66 -22.18 -11.47
CA LYS A 259 -19.73 -23.29 -10.51
C LYS A 259 -18.50 -24.19 -10.65
N LYS A 260 -17.79 -24.41 -9.55
CA LYS A 260 -16.59 -25.26 -9.49
C LYS A 260 -17.00 -26.71 -9.74
N ARG A 261 -16.60 -27.28 -10.89
CA ARG A 261 -16.69 -28.73 -11.15
C ARG A 261 -15.44 -29.39 -10.57
N GLU A 262 -15.60 -30.22 -9.55
CA GLU A 262 -14.52 -31.03 -9.00
C GLU A 262 -14.23 -32.18 -9.97
N ILE A 263 -13.10 -32.10 -10.66
CA ILE A 263 -12.64 -33.18 -11.54
C ILE A 263 -12.08 -34.28 -10.63
N GLN A 264 -12.88 -35.32 -10.40
CA GLN A 264 -12.38 -36.53 -9.74
C GLN A 264 -11.39 -37.21 -10.69
N THR A 265 -10.13 -37.26 -10.29
CA THR A 265 -9.11 -38.10 -10.94
C THR A 265 -9.53 -39.57 -10.78
N PRO A 266 -9.78 -40.33 -11.86
CA PRO A 266 -10.09 -41.74 -11.73
C PRO A 266 -8.83 -42.46 -11.23
N ASN A 267 -8.96 -43.10 -10.07
CA ASN A 267 -7.87 -43.75 -9.37
C ASN A 267 -7.43 -45.01 -10.14
N PRO A 268 -6.21 -45.09 -10.70
CA PRO A 268 -5.81 -46.15 -11.64
C PRO A 268 -5.43 -47.49 -10.98
N MET A 269 -5.62 -47.64 -9.66
CA MET A 269 -5.23 -48.83 -8.90
C MET A 269 -6.40 -49.69 -8.39
N LEU A 270 -7.64 -49.36 -8.75
CA LEU A 270 -8.78 -50.25 -8.51
C LEU A 270 -8.88 -51.28 -9.64
N THR A 271 -8.24 -52.43 -9.46
CA THR A 271 -8.44 -53.64 -10.26
C THR A 271 -9.84 -54.22 -10.00
N PRO A 272 -10.75 -54.32 -10.98
CA PRO A 272 -11.92 -55.18 -10.84
C PRO A 272 -11.53 -56.58 -11.31
N SER A 273 -11.16 -57.45 -10.37
CA SER A 273 -11.15 -58.89 -10.61
C SER A 273 -12.59 -59.39 -10.71
N VAL A 274 -12.93 -59.83 -11.91
CA VAL A 274 -14.19 -60.42 -12.36
C VAL A 274 -14.59 -61.65 -11.54
N THR A 275 -15.87 -61.75 -11.16
CA THR A 275 -16.67 -62.98 -11.35
C THR A 275 -18.12 -62.59 -11.70
N PRO A 276 -18.72 -63.13 -12.78
CA PRO A 276 -20.08 -62.84 -13.21
C PRO A 276 -21.08 -63.86 -12.63
N GLY A 277 -22.25 -63.42 -12.20
CA GLY A 277 -23.32 -64.37 -11.84
C GLY A 277 -24.44 -63.78 -11.00
N ASP A 278 -25.53 -63.44 -11.70
CA ASP A 278 -26.93 -63.78 -11.38
C ASP A 278 -27.63 -63.27 -10.10
N GLY A 279 -28.86 -62.80 -10.32
CA GLY A 279 -29.98 -63.00 -9.39
C GLY A 279 -30.09 -62.19 -8.10
N GLY A 280 -30.76 -61.04 -8.16
CA GLY A 280 -31.86 -60.68 -7.24
C GLY A 280 -31.59 -60.37 -5.75
N MET A 281 -32.60 -59.74 -5.14
CA MET A 281 -32.86 -59.58 -3.70
C MET A 281 -32.11 -58.48 -2.90
N THR A 282 -32.83 -57.40 -2.61
CA THR A 282 -32.89 -56.81 -1.25
C THR A 282 -33.40 -57.87 -0.25
N PRO A 283 -33.15 -57.85 1.10
CA PRO A 283 -33.19 -56.63 1.94
C PRO A 283 -32.40 -56.62 3.29
N ARG A 284 -32.51 -55.48 3.99
CA ARG A 284 -32.71 -55.28 5.46
C ARG A 284 -31.63 -55.63 6.52
N LEU A 285 -31.36 -54.59 7.33
CA LEU A 285 -31.59 -54.45 8.79
C LEU A 285 -30.96 -55.46 9.77
N GLY A 286 -30.12 -54.99 10.70
CA GLY A 286 -29.99 -55.64 12.01
C GLY A 286 -28.69 -55.41 12.80
N MET A 287 -28.81 -54.60 13.84
CA MET A 287 -28.28 -54.87 15.20
C MET A 287 -26.77 -54.84 15.50
N ILE A 288 -26.43 -53.90 16.40
CA ILE A 288 -25.28 -53.89 17.33
C ILE A 288 -25.58 -54.95 18.44
N PRO A 289 -24.60 -55.62 19.08
CA PRO A 289 -23.92 -55.03 20.25
C PRO A 289 -22.45 -55.47 20.51
N SER A 290 -21.65 -54.52 21.02
CA SER A 290 -20.75 -54.64 22.19
C SER A 290 -19.75 -55.83 22.33
N ARG A 291 -18.44 -55.49 22.25
CA ARG A 291 -17.39 -55.63 23.29
C ARG A 291 -16.09 -56.41 22.95
N ASP A 292 -14.99 -55.68 23.19
CA ASP A 292 -13.59 -56.03 23.52
C ASP A 292 -12.59 -56.64 22.49
N SER A 293 -11.47 -55.90 22.37
CA SER A 293 -10.05 -56.31 22.26
C SER A 293 -9.30 -56.48 20.91
N PHE A 294 -8.31 -55.57 20.74
CA PHE A 294 -6.96 -55.67 20.14
C PHE A 294 -6.76 -56.04 18.65
N GLY A 295 -5.93 -55.25 17.96
CA GLY A 295 -5.30 -55.67 16.70
C GLY A 295 -4.58 -54.55 15.94
N LEU A 296 -3.25 -54.52 16.07
CA LEU A 296 -2.29 -53.67 15.38
C LEU A 296 -2.41 -53.74 13.84
N THR A 297 -2.15 -52.61 13.16
CA THR A 297 -1.62 -52.61 11.78
C THR A 297 -0.42 -51.64 11.65
N PRO A 298 0.52 -51.89 10.73
CA PRO A 298 1.93 -51.58 10.91
C PRO A 298 2.44 -50.35 10.12
N LYS A 299 3.40 -49.66 10.74
CA LYS A 299 4.58 -48.98 10.13
C LYS A 299 4.33 -48.17 8.85
N GLY A 300 4.11 -46.87 9.04
CA GLY A 300 4.29 -45.86 8.01
C GLY A 300 5.74 -45.74 7.54
N THR A 301 5.91 -45.54 6.24
CA THR A 301 7.17 -45.09 5.63
C THR A 301 7.32 -43.58 5.84
N PRO A 302 8.53 -43.11 6.19
CA PRO A 302 8.81 -41.70 6.37
C PRO A 302 9.16 -41.06 5.03
N ILE A 303 8.79 -39.78 4.87
CA ILE A 303 9.34 -38.73 3.98
C ILE A 303 8.20 -37.98 3.27
N ARG A 304 8.16 -36.65 3.54
CA ARG A 304 7.29 -35.55 3.05
C ARG A 304 5.99 -35.32 3.84
N ASP A 305 5.66 -34.09 4.24
CA ASP A 305 5.68 -32.86 3.44
C ASP A 305 5.91 -31.57 4.28
N GLU A 306 6.53 -30.54 3.68
CA GLU A 306 6.88 -29.23 4.28
C GLU A 306 5.69 -28.23 4.31
N LEU A 307 4.46 -28.71 4.12
CA LEU A 307 3.28 -27.84 3.91
C LEU A 307 2.16 -28.01 4.95
N HIS A 308 2.39 -28.61 6.12
CA HIS A 308 1.40 -28.65 7.23
C HIS A 308 -0.04 -29.07 6.81
N ILE A 309 -0.17 -30.04 5.90
CA ILE A 309 -1.48 -30.43 5.36
C ILE A 309 -2.22 -31.45 6.24
N ASN A 310 -1.57 -32.03 7.25
CA ASN A 310 -2.17 -33.06 8.13
C ASN A 310 -2.00 -32.74 9.63
N ASP A 311 -2.49 -31.59 10.10
CA ASP A 311 -2.68 -31.33 11.55
C ASP A 311 -4.08 -31.75 11.97
N GLY A 312 -4.23 -33.03 12.28
CA GLY A 312 -5.53 -33.55 12.66
C GLY A 312 -5.52 -34.95 13.23
N VAL A 313 -4.63 -35.25 14.18
CA VAL A 313 -4.84 -36.10 15.38
C VAL A 313 -3.49 -36.27 16.14
N ASP A 314 -3.54 -36.20 17.48
CA ASP A 314 -2.47 -36.50 18.46
C ASP A 314 -1.29 -35.51 18.63
N MET A 315 -1.63 -34.30 19.11
CA MET A 315 -0.72 -33.15 19.34
C MET A 315 0.33 -33.29 20.46
N HIS A 316 0.25 -34.27 21.36
CA HIS A 316 1.13 -34.28 22.55
C HIS A 316 2.44 -35.06 22.38
N GLU A 317 2.50 -36.07 21.52
CA GLU A 317 3.74 -36.84 21.30
C GLU A 317 4.55 -36.29 20.10
N SER A 318 3.85 -35.73 19.10
CA SER A 318 4.43 -35.10 17.91
C SER A 318 5.30 -33.87 18.26
N ALA A 319 4.85 -33.01 19.18
CA ALA A 319 5.57 -31.79 19.55
C ALA A 319 6.98 -32.05 20.14
N LYS A 320 7.16 -33.15 20.88
CA LYS A 320 8.46 -33.51 21.47
C LYS A 320 9.43 -34.04 20.42
N LEU A 321 8.91 -34.73 19.41
CA LEU A 321 9.67 -35.29 18.29
C LEU A 321 10.07 -34.18 17.30
N GLU A 322 9.16 -33.24 17.04
CA GLU A 322 9.38 -32.01 16.27
C GLU A 322 10.50 -31.17 16.90
N LEU A 323 10.46 -30.95 18.22
CA LEU A 323 11.48 -30.18 18.95
C LEU A 323 12.87 -30.81 18.81
N ARG A 324 12.95 -32.15 18.85
CA ARG A 324 14.22 -32.89 18.70
C ARG A 324 14.77 -32.76 17.28
N ARG A 325 13.90 -32.88 16.27
CA ARG A 325 14.26 -32.66 14.86
C ARG A 325 14.76 -31.24 14.62
N GLN A 326 14.09 -30.23 15.18
CA GLN A 326 14.52 -28.84 15.09
C GLN A 326 15.86 -28.60 15.79
N ALA A 327 16.11 -29.26 16.92
CA ALA A 327 17.39 -29.19 17.61
C ALA A 327 18.53 -29.80 16.77
N ASP A 328 18.30 -30.94 16.11
CA ASP A 328 19.28 -31.57 15.23
C ASP A 328 19.56 -30.72 13.98
N LEU A 329 18.53 -30.11 13.38
CA LEU A 329 18.66 -29.14 12.29
C LEU A 329 19.48 -27.92 12.70
N ARG A 330 19.19 -27.34 13.87
CA ARG A 330 19.96 -26.23 14.43
C ARG A 330 21.41 -26.59 14.70
N ARG A 331 21.68 -27.82 15.17
CA ARG A 331 23.04 -28.30 15.39
C ARG A 331 23.82 -28.42 14.08
N ASN A 332 23.20 -28.95 13.04
CA ASN A 332 23.80 -29.06 11.70
C ASN A 332 24.05 -27.69 11.06
N LEU A 333 23.11 -26.76 11.18
CA LEU A 333 23.29 -25.38 10.72
C LEU A 333 24.39 -24.67 11.51
N ARG A 334 24.44 -24.86 12.83
CA ARG A 334 25.48 -24.28 13.68
C ARG A 334 26.86 -24.80 13.32
N SER A 335 27.02 -26.09 13.03
CA SER A 335 28.32 -26.63 12.55
C SER A 335 28.70 -26.13 11.16
N GLY A 336 27.73 -25.86 10.29
CA GLY A 336 27.98 -25.24 8.98
C GLY A 336 28.39 -23.78 9.11
N LEU A 337 27.72 -23.03 9.99
CA LEU A 337 27.94 -21.60 10.18
C LEU A 337 29.15 -21.27 11.06
N SER A 338 29.56 -22.17 11.96
CA SER A 338 30.75 -21.98 12.80
C SER A 338 32.06 -22.04 12.01
N ASN A 339 32.05 -22.63 10.82
CA ASN A 339 33.20 -22.69 9.93
C ASN A 339 33.32 -21.45 9.03
N LEU A 340 32.37 -20.51 9.08
CA LEU A 340 32.54 -19.25 8.36
C LEU A 340 33.43 -18.29 9.15
N PRO A 341 34.34 -17.56 8.47
CA PRO A 341 35.10 -16.49 9.10
C PRO A 341 34.17 -15.41 9.65
N GLN A 342 34.56 -14.78 10.76
CA GLN A 342 33.76 -13.73 11.40
C GLN A 342 33.42 -12.62 10.38
N PRO A 343 32.17 -12.14 10.36
CA PRO A 343 31.76 -11.12 9.41
C PRO A 343 32.57 -9.85 9.66
N LYS A 344 33.42 -9.48 8.70
CA LYS A 344 34.07 -8.18 8.68
C LYS A 344 33.04 -7.17 8.20
N ASN A 345 32.48 -6.41 9.12
CA ASN A 345 31.61 -5.27 8.85
C ASN A 345 32.44 -4.06 8.36
N GLU A 346 33.19 -4.25 7.28
CA GLU A 346 33.79 -3.18 6.50
C GLU A 346 32.81 -2.86 5.36
N TYR A 347 31.90 -1.93 5.62
CA TYR A 347 30.98 -1.46 4.59
C TYR A 347 31.76 -0.56 3.64
N GLN A 348 32.27 -1.13 2.54
CA GLN A 348 32.53 -0.33 1.36
C GLN A 348 31.16 0.09 0.85
N ILE A 349 30.79 1.35 1.05
CA ILE A 349 29.58 1.94 0.48
C ILE A 349 29.80 1.97 -1.04
N VAL A 350 29.55 0.84 -1.70
CA VAL A 350 29.38 0.79 -3.14
C VAL A 350 27.98 1.35 -3.37
N ILE A 351 27.94 2.67 -3.61
CA ILE A 351 26.80 3.34 -4.17
C ILE A 351 26.51 2.61 -5.48
N GLN A 352 25.45 1.80 -5.50
CA GLN A 352 24.94 1.29 -6.76
C GLN A 352 24.54 2.52 -7.57
N PRO A 353 25.05 2.71 -8.80
CA PRO A 353 24.55 3.77 -9.65
C PRO A 353 23.05 3.56 -9.76
N VAL A 354 22.30 4.62 -9.41
CA VAL A 354 20.86 4.68 -9.61
C VAL A 354 20.60 4.24 -11.06
N PRO A 355 19.63 3.34 -11.34
CA PRO A 355 19.29 3.06 -12.73
C PRO A 355 18.94 4.39 -13.37
N GLU A 356 19.74 4.78 -14.36
CA GLU A 356 19.46 5.90 -15.25
C GLU A 356 18.10 5.58 -15.90
N ASP A 357 17.03 6.13 -15.32
CA ASP A 357 15.91 6.52 -16.14
C ASP A 357 16.50 7.43 -17.21
N ASN A 358 16.21 7.13 -18.48
CA ASN A 358 16.61 7.94 -19.63
C ASN A 358 15.99 9.34 -19.48
N GLU A 359 16.59 10.18 -18.65
CA GLU A 359 16.44 11.62 -18.68
C GLU A 359 17.30 12.09 -19.87
N GLU A 360 16.64 12.76 -20.80
CA GLU A 360 17.25 13.39 -21.96
C GLU A 360 18.48 14.20 -21.50
N PRO A 361 19.61 14.16 -22.23
CA PRO A 361 20.80 14.87 -21.80
C PRO A 361 20.50 16.36 -21.69
N GLU A 362 20.41 16.88 -20.47
CA GLU A 362 20.56 18.31 -20.22
C GLU A 362 21.94 18.69 -20.78
N GLU A 363 21.93 19.57 -21.77
CA GLU A 363 23.16 20.15 -22.30
C GLU A 363 23.93 20.74 -21.11
N HIS A 364 25.08 20.16 -20.82
CA HIS A 364 26.03 20.70 -19.86
C HIS A 364 26.55 22.03 -20.45
N ILE A 365 25.81 23.11 -20.19
CA ILE A 365 26.29 24.46 -20.44
C ILE A 365 27.45 24.64 -19.46
N GLU A 366 28.66 24.82 -19.98
CA GLU A 366 29.82 25.16 -19.17
C GLU A 366 29.51 26.47 -18.43
N GLU A 367 29.20 26.37 -17.13
CA GLU A 367 28.98 27.54 -16.29
C GLU A 367 30.23 28.43 -16.33
N ASP A 368 30.07 29.66 -16.79
CA ASP A 368 31.15 30.65 -16.82
C ASP A 368 31.75 30.81 -15.41
N MET A 369 33.05 31.08 -15.31
CA MET A 369 33.74 31.25 -14.01
C MET A 369 33.08 32.30 -13.09
N SER A 370 32.29 33.22 -13.65
CA SER A 370 31.46 34.18 -12.91
C SER A 370 30.37 33.51 -12.07
N ASP A 371 29.77 32.44 -12.57
CA ASP A 371 28.58 31.83 -11.98
C ASP A 371 28.96 30.95 -10.80
N ARG A 372 30.13 30.28 -10.88
CA ARG A 372 30.74 29.58 -9.73
C ARG A 372 31.08 30.54 -8.60
N MET A 373 31.72 31.67 -8.91
CA MET A 373 32.07 32.69 -7.92
C MET A 373 30.82 33.32 -7.29
N ALA A 374 29.77 33.55 -8.08
CA ALA A 374 28.50 34.07 -7.58
C ALA A 374 27.80 33.10 -6.62
N ARG A 375 27.82 31.80 -6.94
CA ARG A 375 27.25 30.76 -6.09
C ARG A 375 28.02 30.59 -4.78
N GLU A 376 29.35 30.53 -4.83
CA GLU A 376 30.18 30.43 -3.64
C GLU A 376 30.00 31.65 -2.75
N LYS A 377 29.99 32.86 -3.33
CA LYS A 377 29.73 34.09 -2.59
C LYS A 377 28.32 34.10 -1.97
N ALA A 378 27.30 33.63 -2.68
CA ALA A 378 25.94 33.52 -2.15
C ALA A 378 25.85 32.52 -0.98
N GLU A 379 26.58 31.41 -1.04
CA GLU A 379 26.67 30.42 0.05
C GLU A 379 27.41 30.99 1.27
N GLU A 380 28.50 31.73 1.05
CA GLU A 380 29.23 32.42 2.11
C GLU A 380 28.39 33.53 2.74
N GLU A 381 27.71 34.36 1.95
CA GLU A 381 26.78 35.38 2.42
C GLU A 381 25.63 34.75 3.22
N ALA A 382 25.07 33.64 2.74
CA ALA A 382 24.05 32.89 3.47
C ALA A 382 24.58 32.36 4.81
N ARG A 383 25.81 31.83 4.85
CA ARG A 383 26.47 31.42 6.11
C ARG A 383 26.67 32.59 7.05
N GLN A 384 27.12 33.75 6.55
CA GLN A 384 27.29 34.96 7.34
C GLN A 384 25.96 35.48 7.89
N GLN A 385 24.89 35.47 7.09
CA GLN A 385 23.54 35.84 7.51
C GLN A 385 23.00 34.88 8.58
N LEU A 386 23.25 33.58 8.46
CA LEU A 386 22.90 32.59 9.47
C LEU A 386 23.67 32.82 10.77
N LEU A 387 24.96 33.14 10.70
CA LEU A 387 25.76 33.52 11.87
C LEU A 387 25.25 34.80 12.51
N LEU A 388 24.88 35.82 11.73
CA LEU A 388 24.31 37.08 12.21
C LEU A 388 22.96 36.86 12.90
N LYS A 389 22.07 36.03 12.31
CA LYS A 389 20.78 35.66 12.92
C LYS A 389 20.94 34.92 14.25
N LYS A 390 22.06 34.20 14.44
CA LYS A 390 22.40 33.53 15.71
C LYS A 390 22.98 34.48 16.77
N ARG A 391 23.39 35.71 16.41
CA ARG A 391 23.87 36.73 17.36
C ARG A 391 22.72 37.43 18.08
N SER A 392 23.03 38.09 19.20
CA SER A 392 22.05 38.87 19.97
C SER A 392 21.44 40.02 19.14
N LYS A 393 20.20 40.41 19.45
CA LYS A 393 19.49 41.50 18.73
C LYS A 393 20.22 42.84 18.78
N VAL A 394 21.00 43.09 19.84
CA VAL A 394 21.83 44.29 19.99
C VAL A 394 22.89 44.32 18.89
N LEU A 395 23.52 43.18 18.60
CA LEU A 395 24.51 43.03 17.53
C LEU A 395 23.87 43.05 16.13
N GLN A 396 22.68 42.46 15.97
CA GLN A 396 21.94 42.51 14.71
C GLN A 396 21.52 43.93 14.31
N ARG A 397 21.32 44.80 15.31
CA ARG A 397 20.92 46.21 15.12
C ARG A 397 22.09 47.18 15.24
N GLU A 398 23.32 46.67 15.36
CA GLU A 398 24.56 47.46 15.48
C GLU A 398 24.52 48.51 16.59
N LEU A 399 23.83 48.20 17.71
CA LEU A 399 23.71 49.12 18.84
C LEU A 399 25.01 49.17 19.67
N PRO A 400 25.35 50.33 20.27
CA PRO A 400 26.54 50.47 21.09
C PRO A 400 26.44 49.56 22.33
N ARG A 401 27.53 48.85 22.64
CA ARG A 401 27.59 47.95 23.81
C ARG A 401 28.31 48.64 24.97
N PRO A 402 27.97 48.30 26.23
CA PRO A 402 28.69 48.79 27.39
C PRO A 402 30.17 48.34 27.36
N PRO A 403 31.14 49.21 27.70
CA PRO A 403 32.55 48.83 27.80
C PRO A 403 32.78 47.80 28.92
N ALA A 404 33.80 46.96 28.79
CA ALA A 404 34.07 45.86 29.73
C ALA A 404 34.16 46.31 31.20
N ALA A 405 34.73 47.49 31.48
CA ALA A 405 34.81 48.06 32.83
C ALA A 405 33.43 48.39 33.45
N SER A 406 32.43 48.73 32.62
CA SER A 406 31.06 49.00 33.09
C SER A 406 30.24 47.72 33.30
N LEU A 407 30.65 46.59 32.72
CA LEU A 407 29.94 45.32 32.86
C LEU A 407 29.99 44.78 34.29
N GLU A 408 31.11 44.94 35.00
CA GLU A 408 31.22 44.51 36.40
C GLU A 408 30.29 45.30 37.31
N LEU A 409 30.13 46.60 37.04
CA LEU A 409 29.17 47.46 37.76
C LEU A 409 27.72 47.04 37.46
N ILE A 410 27.41 46.76 36.19
CA ILE A 410 26.09 46.27 35.77
C ILE A 410 25.79 44.92 36.41
N LYS A 411 26.75 43.98 36.42
CA LYS A 411 26.66 42.68 37.11
C LYS A 411 26.31 42.86 38.57
N ASN A 412 27.07 43.69 39.28
CA ASN A 412 26.87 43.93 40.70
C ASN A 412 25.52 44.62 40.98
N SER A 413 25.03 45.49 40.10
CA SER A 413 23.72 46.11 40.25
C SER A 413 22.57 45.12 40.06
N LEU A 414 22.71 44.19 39.11
CA LEU A 414 21.67 43.21 38.79
C LEU A 414 21.59 42.07 39.82
N THR A 415 22.69 41.78 40.52
CA THR A 415 22.77 40.79 41.62
C THR A 415 22.41 41.39 42.98
N ARG A 416 22.77 42.64 43.28
CA ARG A 416 22.43 43.30 44.57
C ARG A 416 20.94 43.51 44.79
N ALA A 417 20.14 43.60 43.72
CA ALA A 417 18.68 43.66 43.81
C ALA A 417 18.04 42.40 44.45
N ASP A 418 18.83 41.35 44.72
CA ASP A 418 18.38 40.15 45.41
C ASP A 418 18.66 40.18 46.94
N GLU A 419 19.49 41.10 47.44
CA GLU A 419 19.86 41.18 48.87
C GLU A 419 18.79 41.86 49.75
N ASP A 420 17.94 42.73 49.19
CA ASP A 420 16.90 43.48 49.92
C ASP A 420 15.58 42.69 50.10
N LYS A 421 15.55 41.40 49.73
CA LYS A 421 14.33 40.56 49.76
C LYS A 421 14.13 39.93 51.13
N SER A 422 12.97 40.17 51.75
CA SER A 422 12.64 39.58 53.05
C SER A 422 12.57 38.05 52.95
N SER A 423 13.37 37.31 53.72
CA SER A 423 13.35 35.83 53.76
C SER A 423 12.05 35.22 54.26
N PHE A 424 11.13 36.05 54.77
CA PHE A 424 9.88 35.64 55.40
C PHE A 424 8.71 35.41 54.42
N VAL A 425 8.74 36.02 53.23
CA VAL A 425 7.68 35.90 52.21
C VAL A 425 8.25 35.20 50.97
N PRO A 426 7.63 34.11 50.48
CA PRO A 426 8.11 33.43 49.29
C PRO A 426 8.01 34.36 48.06
N PRO A 427 9.02 34.37 47.18
CA PRO A 427 9.06 35.28 46.04
C PRO A 427 7.90 35.02 45.10
N THR A 428 7.27 36.09 44.64
CA THR A 428 6.18 36.03 43.67
C THR A 428 6.68 35.48 42.33
N LEU A 429 5.77 34.93 41.52
CA LEU A 429 6.13 34.40 40.20
C LEU A 429 6.74 35.48 39.27
N ILE A 430 6.38 36.74 39.47
CA ILE A 430 6.91 37.88 38.71
C ILE A 430 8.36 38.13 39.11
N GLU A 431 8.68 38.14 40.41
CA GLU A 431 10.05 38.30 40.89
C GLU A 431 10.95 37.15 40.45
N GLN A 432 10.44 35.91 40.45
CA GLN A 432 11.16 34.75 39.93
C GLN A 432 11.43 34.88 38.42
N ALA A 433 10.45 35.38 37.65
CA ALA A 433 10.63 35.66 36.23
C ALA A 433 11.67 36.75 36.00
N ASP A 434 11.62 37.84 36.77
CA ASP A 434 12.59 38.94 36.69
C ASP A 434 14.00 38.49 37.08
N GLU A 435 14.15 37.60 38.07
CA GLU A 435 15.43 36.97 38.39
C GLU A 435 15.98 36.12 37.23
N MET A 436 15.12 35.32 36.59
CA MET A 436 15.53 34.51 35.43
C MET A 436 15.95 35.42 34.26
N ILE A 437 15.19 36.47 33.98
CA ILE A 437 15.51 37.44 32.93
C ILE A 437 16.85 38.13 33.22
N ARG A 438 17.11 38.53 34.47
CA ARG A 438 18.39 39.14 34.88
C ARG A 438 19.57 38.17 34.72
N LYS A 439 19.40 36.90 35.08
CA LYS A 439 20.44 35.86 34.89
C LYS A 439 20.73 35.59 33.42
N GLU A 440 19.69 35.47 32.59
CA GLU A 440 19.85 35.31 31.14
C GLU A 440 20.52 36.52 30.50
N LEU A 441 20.14 37.74 30.90
CA LEU A 441 20.77 38.98 30.43
C LEU A 441 22.27 39.01 30.73
N LEU A 442 22.68 38.60 31.93
CA LEU A 442 24.10 38.51 32.30
C LEU A 442 24.84 37.45 31.47
N SER A 443 24.22 36.29 31.26
CA SER A 443 24.80 35.23 30.42
C SER A 443 24.98 35.67 28.96
N LEU A 444 24.01 36.42 28.42
CA LEU A 444 24.09 36.98 27.07
C LEU A 444 25.19 38.04 26.96
N LEU A 445 25.30 38.95 27.93
CA LEU A 445 26.37 39.95 27.96
C LEU A 445 27.76 39.31 28.04
N ASP A 446 27.91 38.24 28.82
CA ASP A 446 29.18 37.51 28.96
C ASP A 446 29.54 36.75 27.69
N HIS A 447 28.57 36.09 27.05
CA HIS A 447 28.77 35.39 25.77
C HIS A 447 29.13 36.35 24.64
N ASP A 448 28.41 37.46 24.52
CA ASP A 448 28.67 38.48 23.51
C ASP A 448 30.05 39.13 23.70
N ASN A 449 30.48 39.37 24.94
CA ASN A 449 31.79 39.94 25.23
C ASN A 449 32.93 38.93 25.02
N ALA A 450 32.73 37.65 25.35
CA ALA A 450 33.73 36.60 25.17
C ALA A 450 33.93 36.23 23.68
N LYS A 451 32.85 36.16 22.90
CA LYS A 451 32.93 35.80 21.47
C LYS A 451 33.26 36.97 20.56
N LEU A 452 32.84 38.18 20.94
CA LEU A 452 32.96 39.39 20.13
C LEU A 452 33.55 40.50 20.99
N SER A 453 34.75 40.25 21.53
CA SER A 453 35.48 41.21 22.34
C SER A 453 35.65 42.53 21.58
N TYR A 454 35.46 43.64 22.28
CA TYR A 454 35.79 44.95 21.73
C TYR A 454 37.31 44.99 21.52
N THR A 455 37.77 44.86 20.28
CA THR A 455 39.07 45.38 19.90
C THR A 455 38.92 46.90 19.91
N GLY A 456 39.54 47.57 20.86
CA GLY A 456 39.49 49.02 20.98
C GLY A 456 40.10 49.68 19.74
N ALA A 457 39.26 50.02 18.77
CA ALA A 457 39.60 50.89 17.65
C ALA A 457 38.54 52.00 17.59
N GLY A 458 38.73 53.01 18.43
CA GLY A 458 37.81 54.13 18.57
C GLY A 458 38.38 55.30 19.36
N ALA A 459 39.71 55.45 19.40
CA ALA A 459 40.31 56.76 19.61
C ALA A 459 40.33 57.47 18.25
N GLY A 460 39.45 58.46 18.07
CA GLY A 460 39.59 59.53 17.09
C GLY A 460 39.62 59.14 15.60
N ALA A 461 38.45 58.96 14.99
CA ALA A 461 38.30 59.24 13.57
C ALA A 461 36.94 59.89 13.36
N GLY A 462 36.90 61.21 13.54
CA GLY A 462 35.81 62.02 13.01
C GLY A 462 35.75 61.80 11.50
N ARG A 463 34.67 61.20 11.01
CA ARG A 463 34.31 61.31 9.60
C ARG A 463 33.85 62.74 9.36
N THR A 464 34.81 63.58 8.99
CA THR A 464 34.56 64.76 8.18
C THR A 464 33.79 64.32 6.93
N LEU A 465 32.57 64.84 6.81
CA LEU A 465 31.83 64.88 5.57
C LEU A 465 32.67 65.64 4.53
N GLN A 466 32.99 65.00 3.42
CA GLN A 466 33.29 65.70 2.18
C GLN A 466 32.97 64.78 0.98
N ASN A 467 31.98 65.26 0.22
CA ASN A 467 31.57 64.99 -1.17
C ASN A 467 31.51 63.55 -1.68
#